data_AF-A0A098GJB7-F1
#
_entry.id   AF-A0A098GJB7-F1
#
_cell.length_a   1.000
_cell.length_b   1.000
_cell.length_c   1.000
_cell.angle_alpha   90.00
_cell.angle_beta   90.00
_cell.angle_gamma   90.00
#
_symmetry.space_group_name_H-M   'P 1'
#
loop_
_entity.id
_entity.type
_entity.pdbx_description
1 polymer ?
#
loop_
_entity_poly.entity_id
_entity_poly.type
_entity_poly.pdbx_seq_one_letter_code
_entity_poly.pdbx_strand_id
1 'polypeptide(L)'
;MQNKYPLWKNLMLIAIVVIGLIYAVPNLYSEDPAVQISSQSSVDMEQLKQQVETLLDNAKIPHFPITTSGDHLEVRFNTPDIQLVARDIIKNGLGSQYTVALNLAPSTPKWFSNIGAEPMKQGLDLRGGVHFLLEVDVDSVINRRFEGLMKGIGQNLREAGIRYAGIRYVADKGIEIGFRSPDIMNNAVDEIKEKFPDAILTKSDITSTITVSLSPTELNSIRQNTIEQTMSILRNRVNELGVGEAVVQQQGATRVGVDLPGIQDAARAKQILGGTATLEFHLVDQDNDAQIAKQTGAVPVNDKLYLMDGHPILLKRQVVLSGDSITSAVSSFDQQSATPAVQVQLGGGGESLFTKITRDNIGKRMAIVFVETKTATQMVNGVEQRVTHREERVISAPVIQTALGNSFQITGLVDSKEASNLALLLRAGALPAVIYPVEERTVGPSLGKENIHRGLVSLQVGMGLILILMLVYYRFFGLVANIALFINLILLSALMSIIGATLTLPGIAGFVLTVGMAVDANVLIYERIREELRHGLSPQAAIHAGYDRAFSTIIDANVTTLIVGIILFAVGTGPVRGFAVILCLGLITSMLTSITYTRAIVNWYYGSRNVKKLSIGI
;
A
#
# COMPACT_ATOMS: atom_id res chain seq x y z
N MET A 1 3.12 -38.79 42.07
CA MET A 1 3.65 -37.42 42.34
C MET A 1 2.91 -36.45 41.45
N GLN A 2 1.97 -35.68 42.00
CA GLN A 2 0.96 -34.89 41.25
C GLN A 2 1.52 -33.66 40.49
N ASN A 3 2.83 -33.37 40.56
CA ASN A 3 3.38 -32.08 40.08
C ASN A 3 4.68 -32.20 39.26
N LYS A 4 4.86 -33.28 38.48
CA LYS A 4 6.02 -33.42 37.56
C LYS A 4 5.62 -33.13 36.13
N TYR A 5 6.19 -32.06 35.55
CA TYR A 5 6.16 -31.87 34.09
C TYR A 5 7.05 -32.93 33.42
N PRO A 6 6.58 -33.59 32.34
CA PRO A 6 7.42 -34.43 31.52
C PRO A 6 8.61 -33.63 30.95
N LEU A 7 9.79 -34.26 30.89
CA LEU A 7 11.01 -33.61 30.38
C LEU A 7 10.83 -33.02 28.97
N TRP A 8 10.10 -33.72 28.09
CA TRP A 8 9.82 -33.24 26.74
C TRP A 8 9.03 -31.92 26.73
N LYS A 9 8.10 -31.70 27.67
CA LYS A 9 7.35 -30.45 27.78
C LYS A 9 8.26 -29.30 28.21
N ASN A 10 9.16 -29.54 29.15
CA ASN A 10 10.13 -28.52 29.58
C ASN A 10 11.12 -28.17 28.44
N LEU A 11 11.60 -29.18 27.71
CA LEU A 11 12.46 -28.97 26.54
C LEU A 11 11.73 -28.17 25.44
N MET A 12 10.45 -28.47 25.20
CA MET A 12 9.62 -27.71 24.25
C MET A 12 9.49 -26.24 24.65
N LEU A 13 9.23 -25.94 25.92
CA LEU A 13 9.15 -24.55 26.40
C LEU A 13 10.49 -23.81 26.22
N ILE A 14 11.61 -24.45 26.54
CA ILE A 14 12.94 -23.85 26.32
C ILE A 14 13.16 -23.57 24.82
N ALA A 15 12.82 -24.53 23.95
CA ALA A 15 12.95 -24.35 22.50
C ALA A 15 12.11 -23.17 21.99
N ILE A 16 10.87 -23.00 22.48
CA ILE A 16 10.02 -21.86 22.13
C ILE A 16 10.65 -20.53 22.53
N VAL A 17 11.25 -20.43 23.73
CA VAL A 17 11.94 -19.21 24.17
C VAL A 17 13.18 -18.94 23.31
N VAL A 18 13.97 -19.96 22.98
CA VAL A 18 15.17 -19.80 22.15
C VAL A 18 14.79 -19.30 20.75
N ILE A 19 13.76 -19.90 20.13
CA ILE A 19 13.23 -19.43 18.84
C ILE A 19 12.71 -18.01 19.00
N GLY A 20 11.92 -17.73 20.03
CA GLY A 20 11.43 -16.38 20.32
C GLY A 20 12.55 -15.35 20.42
N LEU A 21 13.65 -15.70 21.10
CA LEU A 21 14.80 -14.82 21.26
C LEU A 21 15.50 -14.55 19.93
N ILE A 22 15.66 -15.57 19.08
CA ILE A 22 16.23 -15.40 17.72
C ILE A 22 15.42 -14.40 16.90
N TYR A 23 14.09 -14.47 16.95
CA TYR A 23 13.21 -13.54 16.21
C TYR A 23 13.00 -12.20 16.91
N ALA A 24 13.22 -12.10 18.23
CA ALA A 24 13.08 -10.86 18.97
C ALA A 24 14.33 -9.97 18.89
N VAL A 25 15.54 -10.56 18.85
CA VAL A 25 16.83 -9.84 18.84
C VAL A 25 16.99 -8.86 17.67
N PRO A 26 16.52 -9.13 16.43
CA PRO A 26 16.54 -8.16 15.34
C PRO A 26 15.96 -6.79 15.70
N ASN A 27 14.97 -6.72 16.61
CA ASN A 27 14.36 -5.46 17.04
C ASN A 27 15.29 -4.57 17.88
N LEU A 28 16.41 -5.09 18.37
CA LEU A 28 17.45 -4.31 19.05
C LEU A 28 18.34 -3.57 18.06
N TYR A 29 18.35 -3.98 16.80
CA TYR A 29 19.07 -3.30 15.73
C TYR A 29 18.20 -2.17 15.20
N SER A 30 18.76 -0.96 15.15
CA SER A 30 18.10 0.19 14.53
C SER A 30 18.19 0.12 13.01
N GLU A 31 17.48 1.02 12.34
CA GLU A 31 17.66 1.23 10.92
C GLU A 31 18.65 2.38 10.70
N ASP A 32 19.60 2.17 9.80
CA ASP A 32 20.57 3.19 9.42
C ASP A 32 19.96 4.04 8.29
N PRO A 33 19.97 5.38 8.40
CA PRO A 33 19.65 6.28 7.31
C PRO A 33 20.44 5.91 6.05
N ALA A 34 19.78 5.58 4.94
CA ALA A 34 20.44 5.10 3.74
C ALA A 34 19.94 5.77 2.46
N VAL A 35 20.80 5.91 1.47
CA VAL A 35 20.41 6.33 0.13
C VAL A 35 20.52 5.11 -0.77
N GLN A 36 19.38 4.74 -1.35
CA GLN A 36 19.29 3.64 -2.32
C GLN A 36 19.37 4.23 -3.72
N ILE A 37 20.20 3.63 -4.56
CA ILE A 37 20.43 4.05 -5.93
C ILE A 37 20.15 2.85 -6.81
N SER A 38 19.10 2.92 -7.62
CA SER A 38 18.75 1.88 -8.58
C SER A 38 18.87 2.41 -10.01
N SER A 39 19.16 1.51 -10.94
CA SER A 39 19.10 1.79 -12.37
C SER A 39 18.04 0.93 -13.03
N GLN A 40 17.38 1.47 -14.04
CA GLN A 40 16.41 0.74 -14.87
C GLN A 40 17.09 -0.05 -16.00
N SER A 41 18.39 0.19 -16.21
CA SER A 41 19.22 -0.54 -17.16
C SER A 41 20.22 -1.41 -16.43
N SER A 42 20.68 -2.48 -17.07
CA SER A 42 21.82 -3.25 -16.58
C SER A 42 23.06 -2.36 -16.53
N VAL A 43 23.48 -1.95 -15.32
CA VAL A 43 24.64 -1.10 -15.09
C VAL A 43 25.71 -1.89 -14.36
N ASP A 44 26.98 -1.63 -14.69
CA ASP A 44 28.10 -2.12 -13.91
C ASP A 44 28.09 -1.47 -12.51
N MET A 45 27.67 -2.25 -11.52
CA MET A 45 27.53 -1.80 -10.14
C MET A 45 28.86 -1.37 -9.51
N GLU A 46 29.99 -1.91 -9.99
CA GLU A 46 31.31 -1.57 -9.46
C GLU A 46 31.72 -0.16 -9.90
N GLN A 47 31.42 0.21 -11.15
CA GLN A 47 31.65 1.57 -11.66
C GLN A 47 30.73 2.58 -10.98
N LEU A 48 29.46 2.25 -10.82
CA LEU A 48 28.50 3.10 -10.11
C LEU A 48 28.95 3.34 -8.66
N LYS A 49 29.43 2.29 -7.98
CA LYS A 49 29.98 2.39 -6.63
C LYS A 49 31.12 3.39 -6.55
N GLN A 50 32.13 3.27 -7.41
CA GLN A 50 33.29 4.18 -7.44
C GLN A 50 32.88 5.63 -7.73
N GLN A 51 31.93 5.83 -8.64
CA GLN A 51 31.42 7.16 -8.96
C GLN A 51 30.72 7.80 -7.75
N VAL A 52 29.91 7.02 -7.02
CA VAL A 52 29.22 7.48 -5.81
C VAL A 52 30.20 7.75 -4.67
N GLU A 53 31.19 6.88 -4.44
CA GLU A 53 32.27 7.12 -3.46
C GLU A 53 32.98 8.43 -3.76
N THR A 54 33.37 8.66 -5.02
CA THR A 54 34.06 9.88 -5.45
C THR A 54 33.21 11.13 -5.21
N LEU A 55 31.90 11.08 -5.48
CA LEU A 55 30.98 12.20 -5.23
C LEU A 55 30.86 12.52 -3.73
N LEU A 56 30.77 11.50 -2.88
CA LEU A 56 30.65 11.64 -1.43
C LEU A 56 31.96 12.13 -0.80
N ASP A 57 33.09 11.61 -1.25
CA ASP A 57 34.42 11.99 -0.77
C ASP A 57 34.77 13.42 -1.15
N ASN A 58 34.47 13.84 -2.38
CA ASN A 58 34.64 15.23 -2.83
C ASN A 58 33.81 16.21 -2.00
N ALA A 59 32.61 15.79 -1.59
CA ALA A 59 31.72 16.56 -0.71
C ALA A 59 32.06 16.43 0.78
N LYS A 60 33.06 15.60 1.14
CA LYS A 60 33.48 15.29 2.52
C LYS A 60 32.34 14.77 3.39
N ILE A 61 31.46 13.95 2.82
CA ILE A 61 30.33 13.35 3.53
C ILE A 61 30.77 12.04 4.19
N PRO A 62 30.68 11.92 5.53
CA PRO A 62 30.97 10.66 6.20
C PRO A 62 29.89 9.64 5.84
N HIS A 63 30.31 8.50 5.30
CA HIS A 63 29.44 7.42 4.88
C HIS A 63 30.01 6.07 5.32
N PHE A 64 29.14 5.10 5.54
CA PHE A 64 29.53 3.69 5.73
C PHE A 64 29.93 3.06 4.39
N PRO A 65 30.61 1.90 4.39
CA PRO A 65 30.96 1.18 3.17
C PRO A 65 29.74 0.98 2.27
N ILE A 66 29.86 1.40 1.02
CA ILE A 66 28.82 1.23 0.02
C ILE A 66 28.62 -0.26 -0.24
N THR A 67 27.38 -0.72 -0.07
CA THR A 67 27.00 -2.12 -0.25
C THR A 67 26.10 -2.27 -1.47
N THR A 68 26.36 -3.29 -2.28
CA THR A 68 25.48 -3.68 -3.39
C THR A 68 24.48 -4.71 -2.88
N SER A 69 23.19 -4.45 -3.06
CA SER A 69 22.10 -5.33 -2.66
C SER A 69 21.24 -5.63 -3.90
N GLY A 70 21.47 -6.76 -4.56
CA GLY A 70 20.81 -7.08 -5.82
C GLY A 70 21.12 -6.05 -6.92
N ASP A 71 20.06 -5.47 -7.51
CA ASP A 71 20.14 -4.48 -8.60
C ASP A 71 20.22 -3.01 -8.12
N HIS A 72 20.53 -2.77 -6.85
CA HIS A 72 20.70 -1.43 -6.32
C HIS A 72 21.94 -1.29 -5.43
N LEU A 73 22.49 -0.08 -5.46
CA LEU A 73 23.56 0.37 -4.60
C LEU A 73 22.96 1.03 -3.36
N GLU A 74 23.48 0.70 -2.18
CA GLU A 74 23.03 1.26 -0.91
C GLU A 74 24.20 1.93 -0.19
N VAL A 75 24.00 3.21 0.16
CA VAL A 75 24.95 3.98 0.97
C VAL A 75 24.31 4.31 2.31
N ARG A 76 24.94 3.96 3.42
CA ARG A 76 24.41 4.22 4.77
C ARG A 76 25.11 5.42 5.41
N PHE A 77 24.40 6.11 6.29
CA PHE A 77 24.84 7.32 6.97
C PHE A 77 24.49 7.30 8.47
N ASN A 78 25.21 8.07 9.27
CA ASN A 78 24.99 8.12 10.71
C ASN A 78 23.70 8.85 11.11
N THR A 79 23.23 9.80 10.29
CA THR A 79 22.08 10.65 10.62
C THR A 79 21.20 10.93 9.39
N PRO A 80 19.88 11.14 9.58
CA PRO A 80 18.98 11.55 8.50
C PRO A 80 19.37 12.88 7.86
N ASP A 81 19.98 13.80 8.61
CA ASP A 81 20.40 15.10 8.06
C ASP A 81 21.53 14.93 7.04
N ILE A 82 22.51 14.06 7.34
CA ILE A 82 23.58 13.72 6.40
C ILE A 82 23.01 12.97 5.19
N GLN A 83 22.07 12.04 5.41
CA GLN A 83 21.41 11.29 4.36
C GLN A 83 20.70 12.20 3.34
N LEU A 84 20.02 13.26 3.81
CA LEU A 84 19.34 14.23 2.93
C LEU A 84 20.32 14.99 2.03
N VAL A 85 21.42 15.48 2.62
CA VAL A 85 22.46 16.18 1.87
C VAL A 85 23.15 15.25 0.88
N ALA A 86 23.44 14.02 1.29
CA ALA A 86 24.04 13.00 0.44
C ALA A 86 23.14 12.64 -0.75
N ARG A 87 21.82 12.47 -0.53
CA ARG A 87 20.85 12.22 -1.60
C ARG A 87 20.93 13.31 -2.68
N ASP A 88 20.96 14.58 -2.29
CA ASP A 88 20.96 15.69 -3.24
C ASP A 88 22.25 15.74 -4.07
N ILE A 89 23.40 15.47 -3.44
CA ILE A 89 24.69 15.42 -4.13
C ILE A 89 24.75 14.23 -5.09
N ILE A 90 24.34 13.04 -4.63
CA ILE A 90 24.30 11.83 -5.46
C ILE A 90 23.35 12.03 -6.64
N LYS A 91 22.15 12.56 -6.41
CA LYS A 91 21.16 12.82 -7.45
C LYS A 91 21.66 13.83 -8.50
N ASN A 92 22.29 14.91 -8.06
CA ASN A 92 22.83 15.91 -8.97
C ASN A 92 24.06 15.39 -9.74
N GLY A 93 24.87 14.52 -9.14
CA GLY A 93 26.08 13.97 -9.75
C GLY A 93 25.86 12.81 -10.71
N LEU A 94 24.86 11.95 -10.45
CA LEU A 94 24.56 10.76 -11.26
C LEU A 94 23.61 11.04 -12.44
N GLY A 95 22.86 12.15 -12.39
CA GLY A 95 21.87 12.53 -13.41
C GLY A 95 20.55 11.75 -13.32
N SER A 96 19.66 11.96 -14.28
CA SER A 96 18.28 11.43 -14.28
C SER A 96 18.14 9.94 -14.62
N GLN A 97 19.24 9.28 -15.00
CA GLN A 97 19.25 7.87 -15.39
C GLN A 97 19.21 6.91 -14.20
N TYR A 98 19.46 7.42 -12.98
CA TYR A 98 19.43 6.66 -11.74
C TYR A 98 18.31 7.18 -10.82
N THR A 99 17.60 6.26 -10.18
CA THR A 99 16.62 6.60 -9.14
C THR A 99 17.34 6.63 -7.81
N VAL A 100 17.46 7.83 -7.24
CA VAL A 100 18.10 8.08 -5.93
C VAL A 100 17.00 8.29 -4.90
N ALA A 101 16.81 7.30 -4.05
CA ALA A 101 15.74 7.19 -3.07
C ALA A 101 16.27 7.31 -1.63
N LEU A 102 15.50 7.92 -0.74
CA LEU A 102 15.76 7.83 0.70
C LEU A 102 15.24 6.48 1.18
N ASN A 103 16.08 5.74 1.89
CA ASN A 103 15.74 4.46 2.48
C ASN A 103 16.20 4.40 3.94
N LEU A 104 15.70 3.42 4.67
CA LEU A 104 16.19 3.04 5.99
C LEU A 104 16.73 1.61 5.86
N ALA A 105 18.04 1.48 5.90
CA ALA A 105 18.70 0.18 5.76
C ALA A 105 18.66 -0.55 7.10
N PRO A 106 18.22 -1.82 7.15
CA PRO A 106 18.36 -2.59 8.37
C PRO A 106 19.85 -2.76 8.72
N SER A 107 20.23 -2.38 9.95
CA SER A 107 21.56 -2.69 10.51
C SER A 107 21.66 -4.15 10.97
N THR A 108 20.56 -4.91 10.83
CA THR A 108 20.46 -6.32 11.20
C THR A 108 21.47 -7.18 10.44
N PRO A 109 22.25 -8.02 11.13
CA PRO A 109 23.17 -8.96 10.48
C PRO A 109 22.48 -9.88 9.45
N LYS A 110 23.13 -10.12 8.31
CA LYS A 110 22.57 -10.90 7.18
C LYS A 110 22.12 -12.32 7.54
N TRP A 111 22.66 -12.92 8.60
CA TRP A 111 22.24 -14.25 9.02
C TRP A 111 20.84 -14.27 9.65
N PHE A 112 20.37 -13.15 10.21
CA PHE A 112 18.98 -13.00 10.67
C PHE A 112 18.01 -12.82 9.51
N SER A 113 18.36 -12.01 8.50
CA SER A 113 17.51 -11.82 7.32
C SER A 113 17.32 -13.13 6.53
N ASN A 114 18.35 -13.98 6.47
CA ASN A 114 18.28 -15.28 5.78
C ASN A 114 17.29 -16.27 6.42
N ILE A 115 17.01 -16.14 7.71
CA ILE A 115 16.03 -16.97 8.42
C ILE A 115 14.65 -16.27 8.53
N GLY A 116 14.47 -15.12 7.85
CA GLY A 116 13.23 -14.33 7.91
C GLY A 116 13.05 -13.58 9.24
N ALA A 117 14.11 -13.41 10.02
CA ALA A 117 14.07 -12.68 11.29
C ALA A 117 14.38 -11.19 11.03
N GLU A 118 13.35 -10.44 10.66
CA GLU A 118 13.42 -8.99 10.40
C GLU A 118 12.94 -8.17 11.60
N PRO A 119 13.47 -6.97 11.83
CA PRO A 119 12.90 -6.06 12.83
C PRO A 119 11.46 -5.68 12.48
N MET A 120 10.67 -5.34 13.49
CA MET A 120 9.32 -4.82 13.30
C MET A 120 9.34 -3.55 12.46
N LYS A 121 8.42 -3.48 11.48
CA LYS A 121 8.19 -2.26 10.72
C LYS A 121 7.62 -1.19 11.63
N GLN A 122 8.11 0.04 11.54
CA GLN A 122 7.55 1.16 12.29
C GLN A 122 6.53 1.93 11.45
N GLY A 123 5.45 2.39 12.08
CA GLY A 123 4.39 3.15 11.43
C GLY A 123 4.76 4.62 11.22
N LEU A 124 3.92 5.32 10.46
CA LEU A 124 4.11 6.74 10.14
C LEU A 124 4.21 7.62 11.40
N ASP A 125 3.48 7.29 12.46
CA ASP A 125 3.51 8.01 13.73
C ASP A 125 4.87 7.96 14.43
N LEU A 126 5.71 6.99 14.06
CA LEU A 126 7.04 6.75 14.64
C LEU A 126 8.16 7.18 13.68
N ARG A 127 8.04 6.87 12.37
CA ARG A 127 9.03 7.23 11.33
C ARG A 127 8.87 8.65 10.79
N GLY A 128 7.68 9.24 10.91
CA GLY A 128 7.28 10.45 10.18
C GLY A 128 7.02 10.19 8.69
N GLY A 129 6.28 11.09 8.06
CA GLY A 129 5.93 11.03 6.64
C GLY A 129 4.53 11.58 6.35
N VAL A 130 3.93 11.16 5.24
CA VAL A 130 2.60 11.62 4.80
C VAL A 130 1.61 10.45 4.65
N HIS A 131 0.40 10.62 5.17
CA HIS A 131 -0.74 9.75 4.97
C HIS A 131 -1.76 10.42 4.06
N PHE A 132 -2.20 9.71 3.02
CA PHE A 132 -3.29 10.11 2.15
C PHE A 132 -4.43 9.10 2.23
N LEU A 133 -5.66 9.59 2.42
CA LEU A 133 -6.87 8.81 2.16
C LEU A 133 -7.48 9.27 0.84
N LEU A 134 -7.48 8.39 -0.14
CA LEU A 134 -7.92 8.66 -1.51
C LEU A 134 -9.25 7.94 -1.77
N GLU A 135 -10.27 8.63 -2.26
CA GLU A 135 -11.55 8.06 -2.70
C GLU A 135 -11.53 7.85 -4.21
N VAL A 136 -11.83 6.64 -4.65
CA VAL A 136 -11.83 6.23 -6.06
C VAL A 136 -13.23 6.40 -6.64
N ASP A 137 -13.33 7.07 -7.78
CA ASP A 137 -14.59 7.28 -8.52
C ASP A 137 -14.99 6.04 -9.30
N VAL A 138 -15.43 5.01 -8.57
CA VAL A 138 -15.86 3.75 -9.16
C VAL A 138 -17.13 3.93 -10.00
N ASP A 139 -17.98 4.88 -9.65
CA ASP A 139 -19.22 5.16 -10.38
C ASP A 139 -18.93 5.65 -11.81
N SER A 140 -17.88 6.47 -12.00
CA SER A 140 -17.41 6.86 -13.34
C SER A 140 -16.97 5.67 -14.21
N VAL A 141 -16.42 4.61 -13.60
CA VAL A 141 -16.01 3.38 -14.31
C VAL A 141 -17.24 2.57 -14.71
N ILE A 142 -18.20 2.43 -13.79
CA ILE A 142 -19.47 1.74 -14.04
C ILE A 142 -20.23 2.47 -15.16
N ASN A 143 -20.30 3.80 -15.13
CA ASN A 143 -20.95 4.59 -16.18
C ASN A 143 -20.29 4.38 -17.54
N ARG A 144 -18.94 4.42 -17.61
CA ARG A 144 -18.20 4.10 -18.85
C ARG A 144 -18.45 2.67 -19.34
N ARG A 145 -18.57 1.70 -18.43
CA ARG A 145 -18.92 0.31 -18.78
C ARG A 145 -20.32 0.24 -19.40
N PHE A 146 -21.31 0.95 -18.84
CA PHE A 146 -22.64 1.04 -19.43
C PHE A 146 -22.64 1.75 -20.78
N GLU A 147 -21.87 2.82 -20.97
CA GLU A 147 -21.74 3.47 -22.27
C GLU A 147 -21.14 2.54 -23.33
N GLY A 148 -20.12 1.77 -22.96
CA GLY A 148 -19.52 0.76 -23.83
C GLY A 148 -20.51 -0.34 -24.22
N LEU A 149 -21.23 -0.87 -23.23
CA LEU A 149 -22.31 -1.85 -23.47
C LEU A 149 -23.41 -1.27 -24.35
N MET A 150 -23.82 -0.03 -24.12
CA MET A 150 -24.83 0.67 -24.92
C MET A 150 -24.41 0.78 -26.39
N LYS A 151 -23.15 1.17 -26.66
CA LYS A 151 -22.60 1.21 -28.02
C LYS A 151 -22.53 -0.18 -28.66
N GLY A 152 -22.06 -1.17 -27.91
CA GLY A 152 -21.97 -2.56 -28.36
C GLY A 152 -23.34 -3.17 -28.71
N ILE A 153 -24.33 -2.99 -27.84
CA ILE A 153 -25.71 -3.42 -28.08
C ILE A 153 -26.28 -2.69 -29.30
N GLY A 154 -26.11 -1.35 -29.37
CA GLY A 154 -26.60 -0.57 -30.49
C GLY A 154 -25.93 -0.92 -31.84
N GLN A 155 -24.68 -1.39 -31.84
CA GLN A 155 -24.02 -1.91 -33.04
C GLN A 155 -24.57 -3.29 -33.40
N ASN A 156 -24.63 -4.22 -32.45
CA ASN A 156 -25.14 -5.58 -32.67
C ASN A 156 -26.58 -5.58 -33.18
N LEU A 157 -27.47 -4.78 -32.59
CA LEU A 157 -28.86 -4.67 -33.07
C LEU A 157 -28.95 -4.14 -34.50
N ARG A 158 -28.05 -3.23 -34.90
CA ARG A 158 -27.99 -2.73 -36.28
C ARG A 158 -27.47 -3.78 -37.26
N GLU A 159 -26.45 -4.53 -36.88
CA GLU A 159 -25.90 -5.64 -37.68
C GLU A 159 -26.93 -6.77 -37.86
N ALA A 160 -27.73 -7.05 -36.84
CA ALA A 160 -28.85 -8.01 -36.90
C ALA A 160 -30.11 -7.46 -37.61
N GLY A 161 -30.11 -6.20 -38.06
CA GLY A 161 -31.24 -5.56 -38.74
C GLY A 161 -32.43 -5.20 -37.82
N ILE A 162 -32.26 -5.23 -36.50
CA ILE A 162 -33.30 -4.96 -35.51
C ILE A 162 -33.38 -3.44 -35.25
N ARG A 163 -34.51 -2.83 -35.59
CA ARG A 163 -34.73 -1.38 -35.43
C ARG A 163 -35.23 -1.04 -34.04
N TYR A 164 -34.45 -0.27 -33.28
CA TYR A 164 -34.86 0.34 -32.00
C TYR A 164 -35.32 1.79 -32.19
N ALA A 165 -36.25 2.25 -31.35
CA ALA A 165 -36.78 3.61 -31.33
C ALA A 165 -35.86 4.59 -30.59
N GLY A 166 -35.17 4.12 -29.56
CA GLY A 166 -34.19 4.89 -28.81
C GLY A 166 -33.41 4.00 -27.86
N ILE A 167 -32.17 4.40 -27.58
CA ILE A 167 -31.32 3.75 -26.58
C ILE A 167 -30.76 4.84 -25.68
N ARG A 168 -30.94 4.68 -24.36
CA ARG A 168 -30.45 5.64 -23.38
C ARG A 168 -29.99 4.97 -22.11
N TYR A 169 -28.99 5.55 -21.46
CA TYR A 169 -28.61 5.18 -20.11
C TYR A 169 -29.52 5.90 -19.12
N VAL A 170 -30.05 5.14 -18.15
CA VAL A 170 -30.85 5.64 -17.04
C VAL A 170 -30.11 5.29 -15.76
N ALA A 171 -29.70 6.31 -15.00
CA ALA A 171 -29.04 6.12 -13.71
C ALA A 171 -29.86 5.16 -12.82
N ASP A 172 -29.18 4.27 -12.11
CA ASP A 172 -29.73 3.24 -11.21
C ASP A 172 -30.58 2.12 -11.85
N LYS A 173 -31.00 2.25 -13.13
CA LYS A 173 -31.78 1.21 -13.83
C LYS A 173 -30.98 0.47 -14.90
N GLY A 174 -29.98 1.11 -15.50
CA GLY A 174 -29.16 0.55 -16.58
C GLY A 174 -29.51 1.16 -17.93
N ILE A 175 -29.41 0.37 -19.00
CA ILE A 175 -29.64 0.83 -20.37
C ILE A 175 -31.09 0.52 -20.76
N GLU A 176 -31.86 1.55 -21.07
CA GLU A 176 -33.23 1.41 -21.56
C GLU A 176 -33.25 1.50 -23.08
N ILE A 177 -33.86 0.51 -23.72
CA ILE A 177 -34.01 0.41 -25.17
C ILE A 177 -35.50 0.36 -25.49
N GLY A 178 -35.98 1.34 -26.25
CA GLY A 178 -37.37 1.39 -26.71
C GLY A 178 -37.54 0.75 -28.09
N PHE A 179 -38.65 0.07 -28.32
CA PHE A 179 -39.00 -0.56 -29.59
C PHE A 179 -40.38 -0.10 -30.07
N ARG A 180 -40.62 -0.18 -31.39
CA ARG A 180 -41.90 0.22 -32.00
C ARG A 180 -42.99 -0.86 -31.93
N SER A 181 -42.61 -2.12 -31.73
CA SER A 181 -43.52 -3.25 -31.63
C SER A 181 -42.96 -4.26 -30.61
N PRO A 182 -43.83 -4.94 -29.83
CA PRO A 182 -43.46 -6.05 -28.96
C PRO A 182 -42.76 -7.21 -29.69
N ASP A 183 -43.06 -7.46 -30.97
CA ASP A 183 -42.44 -8.55 -31.73
C ASP A 183 -40.95 -8.28 -32.00
N ILE A 184 -40.62 -7.03 -32.35
CA ILE A 184 -39.23 -6.60 -32.58
C ILE A 184 -38.45 -6.64 -31.27
N MET A 185 -39.11 -6.27 -30.16
CA MET A 185 -38.53 -6.35 -28.83
C MET A 185 -38.17 -7.79 -28.44
N ASN A 186 -39.03 -8.77 -28.72
CA ASN A 186 -38.74 -10.17 -28.41
C ASN A 186 -37.52 -10.69 -29.20
N ASN A 187 -37.43 -10.38 -30.49
CA ASN A 187 -36.25 -10.72 -31.29
C ASN A 187 -34.96 -10.06 -30.74
N ALA A 188 -35.07 -8.82 -30.24
CA ALA A 188 -33.95 -8.12 -29.62
C ALA A 188 -33.51 -8.76 -28.30
N VAL A 189 -34.44 -9.28 -27.49
CA VAL A 189 -34.11 -10.00 -26.25
C VAL A 189 -33.24 -11.21 -26.53
N ASP A 190 -33.60 -12.00 -27.55
CA ASP A 190 -32.88 -13.22 -27.90
C ASP A 190 -31.45 -12.90 -28.39
N GLU A 191 -31.32 -11.92 -29.29
CA GLU A 191 -30.03 -11.44 -29.80
C GLU A 191 -29.12 -10.91 -28.67
N ILE A 192 -29.68 -10.13 -27.73
CA ILE A 192 -28.90 -9.57 -26.63
C ILE A 192 -28.50 -10.67 -25.64
N LYS A 193 -29.37 -11.65 -25.36
CA LYS A 193 -29.01 -12.79 -24.49
C LYS A 193 -27.88 -13.64 -25.07
N GLU A 194 -27.88 -13.85 -26.39
CA GLU A 194 -26.86 -14.64 -27.06
C GLU A 194 -25.48 -13.96 -27.01
N LYS A 195 -25.42 -12.65 -27.30
CA LYS A 195 -24.15 -11.90 -27.34
C LYS A 195 -23.70 -11.36 -25.99
N PHE A 196 -24.60 -11.20 -25.01
CA PHE A 196 -24.31 -10.63 -23.69
C PHE A 196 -24.93 -11.48 -22.56
N PRO A 197 -24.41 -12.70 -22.33
CA PRO A 197 -24.99 -13.65 -21.37
C PRO A 197 -24.98 -13.14 -19.91
N ASP A 198 -24.07 -12.23 -19.56
CA ASP A 198 -23.91 -11.70 -18.21
C ASP A 198 -24.86 -10.52 -17.89
N ALA A 199 -25.65 -10.06 -18.87
CA ALA A 199 -26.57 -8.95 -18.73
C ALA A 199 -27.95 -9.41 -18.20
N ILE A 200 -28.49 -8.71 -17.22
CA ILE A 200 -29.85 -8.92 -16.73
C ILE A 200 -30.81 -8.11 -17.60
N LEU A 201 -31.77 -8.80 -18.21
CA LEU A 201 -32.76 -8.20 -19.11
C LEU A 201 -34.13 -8.18 -18.44
N THR A 202 -34.68 -6.98 -18.24
CA THR A 202 -36.05 -6.78 -17.77
C THR A 202 -36.88 -6.20 -18.91
N LYS A 203 -37.91 -6.92 -19.34
CA LYS A 203 -38.82 -6.46 -20.40
C LYS A 203 -40.06 -5.76 -19.82
N SER A 204 -40.57 -4.76 -20.53
CA SER A 204 -41.87 -4.14 -20.28
C SER A 204 -42.69 -4.16 -21.56
N ASP A 205 -43.61 -5.11 -21.66
CA ASP A 205 -44.46 -5.29 -22.85
C ASP A 205 -45.38 -4.07 -23.07
N ILE A 206 -45.79 -3.39 -21.99
CA ILE A 206 -46.69 -2.21 -22.03
C ILE A 206 -46.03 -1.02 -22.72
N THR A 207 -44.76 -0.78 -22.44
CA THR A 207 -44.00 0.35 -22.98
C THR A 207 -43.13 -0.05 -24.18
N SER A 208 -43.11 -1.35 -24.53
CA SER A 208 -42.23 -1.95 -25.54
C SER A 208 -40.75 -1.58 -25.28
N THR A 209 -40.33 -1.63 -24.01
CA THR A 209 -38.95 -1.32 -23.61
C THR A 209 -38.24 -2.51 -23.00
N ILE A 210 -36.93 -2.61 -23.25
CA ILE A 210 -36.02 -3.52 -22.57
C ILE A 210 -35.09 -2.69 -21.69
N THR A 211 -34.99 -3.05 -20.41
CA THR A 211 -33.95 -2.54 -19.52
C THR A 211 -32.85 -3.58 -19.38
N VAL A 212 -31.62 -3.21 -19.75
CA VAL A 212 -30.42 -4.02 -19.62
C VAL A 212 -29.64 -3.50 -18.42
N SER A 213 -29.48 -4.33 -17.39
CA SER A 213 -28.70 -4.01 -16.19
C SER A 213 -27.58 -5.03 -15.97
N LEU A 214 -26.59 -4.66 -15.15
CA LEU A 214 -25.55 -5.57 -14.71
C LEU A 214 -25.98 -6.22 -13.40
N SER A 215 -25.57 -7.47 -13.18
CA SER A 215 -25.84 -8.17 -11.92
C SER A 215 -25.13 -7.49 -10.74
N PRO A 216 -25.67 -7.56 -9.51
CA PRO A 216 -24.99 -7.03 -8.33
C PRO A 216 -23.59 -7.62 -8.11
N THR A 217 -23.40 -8.88 -8.49
CA THR A 217 -22.11 -9.57 -8.46
C THR A 217 -21.11 -8.99 -9.45
N GLU A 218 -21.54 -8.68 -10.67
CA GLU A 218 -20.69 -8.04 -11.68
C GLU A 218 -20.34 -6.61 -11.28
N LEU A 219 -21.33 -5.84 -10.77
CA LEU A 219 -21.06 -4.50 -10.26
C LEU A 219 -20.01 -4.52 -9.15
N ASN A 220 -20.15 -5.41 -8.16
CA ASN A 220 -19.17 -5.56 -7.09
C ASN A 220 -17.80 -6.01 -7.60
N SER A 221 -17.75 -6.88 -8.61
CA SER A 221 -16.50 -7.32 -9.25
C SER A 221 -15.81 -6.15 -9.96
N ILE A 222 -16.56 -5.31 -10.68
CA ILE A 222 -16.03 -4.07 -11.27
C ILE A 222 -15.48 -3.16 -10.18
N ARG A 223 -16.20 -2.97 -9.07
CA ARG A 223 -15.71 -2.15 -7.94
C ARG A 223 -14.40 -2.69 -7.39
N GLN A 224 -14.35 -3.98 -7.05
CA GLN A 224 -13.19 -4.61 -6.45
C GLN A 224 -11.99 -4.58 -7.39
N ASN A 225 -12.17 -4.95 -8.66
CA ASN A 225 -11.13 -4.91 -9.68
C ASN A 225 -10.59 -3.48 -9.87
N THR A 226 -11.46 -2.47 -9.87
CA THR A 226 -11.06 -1.06 -9.99
C THR A 226 -10.18 -0.64 -8.81
N ILE A 227 -10.55 -1.02 -7.58
CA ILE A 227 -9.77 -0.72 -6.37
C ILE A 227 -8.43 -1.46 -6.39
N GLU A 228 -8.40 -2.75 -6.72
CA GLU A 228 -7.17 -3.54 -6.77
C GLU A 228 -6.19 -3.02 -7.82
N GLN A 229 -6.69 -2.68 -9.02
CA GLN A 229 -5.90 -2.04 -10.07
C GLN A 229 -5.36 -0.68 -9.62
N THR A 230 -6.22 0.15 -9.01
CA THR A 230 -5.82 1.45 -8.47
C THR A 230 -4.72 1.30 -7.41
N MET A 231 -4.85 0.33 -6.50
CA MET A 231 -3.82 0.03 -5.50
C MET A 231 -2.50 -0.43 -6.12
N SER A 232 -2.55 -1.28 -7.16
CA SER A 232 -1.36 -1.71 -7.89
C SER A 232 -0.63 -0.53 -8.54
N ILE A 233 -1.38 0.36 -9.19
CA ILE A 233 -0.84 1.58 -9.81
C ILE A 233 -0.27 2.53 -8.76
N LEU A 234 -0.99 2.74 -7.65
CA LEU A 234 -0.50 3.57 -6.55
C LEU A 234 0.80 2.99 -5.97
N ARG A 235 0.93 1.67 -5.79
CA ARG A 235 2.21 1.06 -5.36
C ARG A 235 3.34 1.39 -6.32
N ASN A 236 3.12 1.25 -7.63
CA ASN A 236 4.14 1.58 -8.63
C ASN A 236 4.52 3.08 -8.56
N ARG A 237 3.53 3.97 -8.46
CA ARG A 237 3.75 5.42 -8.32
C ARG A 237 4.52 5.79 -7.06
N VAL A 238 4.31 5.07 -5.97
CA VAL A 238 5.07 5.30 -4.74
C VAL A 238 6.51 4.80 -4.84
N ASN A 239 6.74 3.67 -5.49
CA ASN A 239 8.10 3.20 -5.77
C ASN A 239 8.87 4.24 -6.61
N GLU A 240 8.20 4.87 -7.57
CA GLU A 240 8.75 5.94 -8.40
C GLU A 240 9.03 7.24 -7.65
N LEU A 241 8.34 7.49 -6.53
CA LEU A 241 8.69 8.58 -5.60
C LEU A 241 10.00 8.31 -4.86
N GLY A 242 10.57 7.12 -4.99
CA GLY A 242 11.76 6.70 -4.26
C GLY A 242 11.43 6.38 -2.81
N VAL A 243 10.27 5.78 -2.54
CA VAL A 243 9.85 5.35 -1.21
C VAL A 243 9.61 3.83 -1.23
N GLY A 244 10.60 3.07 -0.78
CA GLY A 244 10.57 1.60 -0.84
C GLY A 244 9.66 0.91 0.18
N GLU A 245 9.27 1.60 1.26
CA GLU A 245 8.51 1.01 2.38
C GLU A 245 7.06 1.47 2.48
N ALA A 246 6.51 2.05 1.41
CA ALA A 246 5.15 2.58 1.48
C ALA A 246 4.08 1.50 1.63
N VAL A 247 3.04 1.83 2.40
CA VAL A 247 1.91 0.94 2.61
C VAL A 247 0.71 1.47 1.84
N VAL A 248 0.23 0.68 0.87
CA VAL A 248 -1.00 0.95 0.11
C VAL A 248 -2.04 -0.09 0.47
N GLN A 249 -3.13 0.36 1.08
CA GLN A 249 -4.18 -0.50 1.63
C GLN A 249 -5.58 0.02 1.30
N GLN A 250 -6.52 -0.89 1.05
CA GLN A 250 -7.93 -0.54 0.90
C GLN A 250 -8.51 -0.10 2.26
N GLN A 251 -9.29 0.99 2.25
CA GLN A 251 -10.03 1.49 3.41
C GLN A 251 -11.51 1.63 3.05
N GLY A 252 -12.34 0.69 3.50
CA GLY A 252 -13.75 0.64 3.11
C GLY A 252 -13.96 0.20 1.66
N ALA A 253 -15.13 0.52 1.08
CA ALA A 253 -15.52 0.01 -0.23
C ALA A 253 -14.86 0.74 -1.42
N THR A 254 -14.65 2.05 -1.30
CA THR A 254 -14.20 2.92 -2.41
C THR A 254 -12.96 3.75 -2.09
N ARG A 255 -12.31 3.55 -0.93
CA ARG A 255 -11.14 4.35 -0.54
C ARG A 255 -9.88 3.52 -0.44
N VAL A 256 -8.76 4.18 -0.66
CA VAL A 256 -7.41 3.63 -0.58
C VAL A 256 -6.58 4.55 0.31
N GLY A 257 -6.04 3.99 1.38
CA GLY A 257 -5.06 4.66 2.23
C GLY A 257 -3.65 4.42 1.72
N VAL A 258 -2.85 5.48 1.66
CA VAL A 258 -1.45 5.45 1.22
C VAL A 258 -0.58 6.10 2.29
N ASP A 259 0.32 5.32 2.89
CA ASP A 259 1.30 5.77 3.88
C ASP A 259 2.69 5.89 3.23
N LEU A 260 3.26 7.09 3.26
CA LEU A 260 4.54 7.43 2.66
C LEU A 260 5.54 7.81 3.75
N PRO A 261 6.28 6.83 4.32
CA PRO A 261 7.28 7.12 5.34
C PRO A 261 8.41 7.98 4.78
N GLY A 262 8.91 8.91 5.60
CA GLY A 262 10.07 9.73 5.27
C GLY A 262 9.86 10.84 4.24
N ILE A 263 8.68 10.94 3.59
CA ILE A 263 8.36 12.08 2.72
C ILE A 263 8.00 13.30 3.57
N GLN A 264 8.62 14.44 3.29
CA GLN A 264 8.28 15.72 3.91
C GLN A 264 7.44 16.63 2.99
N ASP A 265 7.58 16.48 1.68
CA ASP A 265 6.84 17.27 0.68
C ASP A 265 5.56 16.55 0.26
N ALA A 266 4.49 16.81 1.02
CA ALA A 266 3.17 16.27 0.73
C ALA A 266 2.60 16.76 -0.61
N ALA A 267 2.90 18.00 -1.01
CA ALA A 267 2.41 18.57 -2.26
C ALA A 267 2.96 17.82 -3.48
N ARG A 268 4.26 17.53 -3.48
CA ARG A 268 4.90 16.73 -4.54
C ARG A 268 4.37 15.29 -4.57
N ALA A 269 4.22 14.66 -3.41
CA ALA A 269 3.64 13.32 -3.32
C ALA A 269 2.21 13.28 -3.86
N LYS A 270 1.39 14.26 -3.49
CA LYS A 270 0.00 14.41 -3.96
C LYS A 270 -0.08 14.59 -5.47
N GLN A 271 0.82 15.38 -6.07
CA GLN A 271 0.85 15.58 -7.52
C GLN A 271 1.11 14.26 -8.27
N ILE A 272 2.01 13.43 -7.75
CA ILE A 272 2.39 12.16 -8.39
C ILE A 272 1.36 11.06 -8.12
N LEU A 273 0.80 11.00 -6.91
CA LEU A 273 -0.23 10.02 -6.57
C LEU A 273 -1.58 10.36 -7.19
N GLY A 274 -2.00 11.61 -7.09
CA GLY A 274 -3.30 12.12 -7.55
C GLY A 274 -3.39 12.40 -9.04
N GLY A 275 -2.26 12.44 -9.77
CA GLY A 275 -2.25 12.75 -11.19
C GLY A 275 -3.01 11.71 -12.01
N THR A 276 -4.22 12.04 -12.46
CA THR A 276 -4.98 11.25 -13.47
C THR A 276 -4.43 11.44 -14.89
N ALA A 277 -3.26 12.06 -14.98
CA ALA A 277 -2.51 12.29 -16.18
C ALA A 277 -2.28 11.00 -16.97
N THR A 278 -2.84 10.93 -18.16
CA THR A 278 -2.50 9.92 -19.17
C THR A 278 -1.99 10.62 -20.42
N LEU A 279 -1.25 9.90 -21.25
CA LEU A 279 -0.91 10.36 -22.59
C LEU A 279 -1.78 9.62 -23.61
N GLU A 280 -2.29 10.38 -24.56
CA GLU A 280 -2.99 9.86 -25.73
C GLU A 280 -2.21 10.25 -26.99
N PHE A 281 -2.01 9.29 -27.89
CA PHE A 281 -1.35 9.51 -29.17
C PHE A 281 -2.40 9.63 -30.26
N HIS A 282 -2.34 10.72 -31.02
CA HIS A 282 -3.30 11.04 -32.08
C HIS A 282 -2.58 11.40 -33.38
N LEU A 283 -3.09 10.93 -34.51
CA LEU A 283 -2.60 11.40 -35.81
C LEU A 283 -3.00 12.85 -36.03
N VAL A 284 -2.07 13.66 -36.52
CA VAL A 284 -2.34 15.03 -36.96
C VAL A 284 -3.06 14.97 -38.31
N ASP A 285 -4.15 15.72 -38.45
CA ASP A 285 -4.74 15.99 -39.76
C ASP A 285 -3.90 17.08 -40.45
N GLN A 286 -3.34 16.73 -41.60
CA GLN A 286 -2.56 17.62 -42.45
C GLN A 286 -3.29 17.97 -43.76
N ASP A 287 -4.42 17.32 -44.03
CA ASP A 287 -5.23 17.52 -45.23
C ASP A 287 -6.14 18.76 -45.06
N ASN A 288 -6.50 19.08 -43.80
CA ASN A 288 -7.34 20.21 -43.43
C ASN A 288 -6.53 21.32 -42.73
N ASP A 289 -6.89 22.58 -42.99
CA ASP A 289 -6.21 23.74 -42.38
C ASP A 289 -6.74 24.07 -40.98
N ALA A 290 -5.86 23.93 -39.97
CA ALA A 290 -6.17 24.20 -38.58
C ALA A 290 -6.44 25.70 -38.29
N GLN A 291 -5.88 26.63 -39.07
CA GLN A 291 -6.15 28.06 -38.92
C GLN A 291 -7.57 28.40 -39.35
N ILE A 292 -8.02 27.83 -40.47
CA ILE A 292 -9.39 28.01 -40.95
C ILE A 292 -10.38 27.42 -39.94
N ALA A 293 -10.09 26.23 -39.40
CA ALA A 293 -10.92 25.62 -38.36
C ALA A 293 -11.02 26.49 -37.09
N LYS A 294 -9.92 27.15 -36.68
CA LYS A 294 -9.92 28.07 -35.52
C LYS A 294 -10.74 29.34 -35.79
N GLN A 295 -10.67 29.89 -37.00
CA GLN A 295 -11.36 31.14 -37.37
C GLN A 295 -12.87 30.92 -37.60
N THR A 296 -13.23 29.81 -38.23
CA THR A 296 -14.60 29.52 -38.64
C THR A 296 -15.38 28.70 -37.61
N GLY A 297 -14.67 28.01 -36.70
CA GLY A 297 -15.27 27.02 -35.79
C GLY A 297 -15.70 25.72 -36.46
N ALA A 298 -15.53 25.59 -37.78
CA ALA A 298 -15.89 24.40 -38.53
C ALA A 298 -14.76 23.36 -38.46
N VAL A 299 -14.86 22.44 -37.49
CA VAL A 299 -13.93 21.32 -37.34
C VAL A 299 -14.50 20.07 -38.03
N PRO A 300 -13.73 19.34 -38.85
CA PRO A 300 -14.19 18.09 -39.45
C PRO A 300 -14.69 17.08 -38.41
N VAL A 301 -15.69 16.27 -38.76
CA VAL A 301 -16.40 15.37 -37.82
C VAL A 301 -15.46 14.41 -37.07
N ASN A 302 -14.41 13.95 -37.73
CA ASN A 302 -13.45 13.02 -37.15
C ASN A 302 -12.25 13.70 -36.48
N ASP A 303 -12.23 15.03 -36.42
CA ASP A 303 -11.10 15.80 -35.91
C ASP A 303 -11.50 16.62 -34.69
N LYS A 304 -10.49 16.99 -33.90
CA LYS A 304 -10.61 17.91 -32.79
C LYS A 304 -9.49 18.94 -32.90
N LEU A 305 -9.86 20.20 -32.71
CA LEU A 305 -8.94 21.32 -32.75
C LEU A 305 -8.24 21.45 -31.39
N TYR A 306 -6.92 21.54 -31.42
CA TYR A 306 -6.07 21.78 -30.27
C TYR A 306 -5.18 23.00 -30.48
N LEU A 307 -4.56 23.46 -29.41
CA LEU A 307 -3.50 24.46 -29.45
C LEU A 307 -2.18 23.80 -28.99
N MET A 308 -1.15 23.93 -29.81
CA MET A 308 0.24 23.57 -29.49
C MET A 308 1.04 24.87 -29.49
N ASP A 309 1.51 25.30 -28.31
CA ASP A 309 2.25 26.56 -28.12
C ASP A 309 1.56 27.79 -28.74
N GLY A 310 0.24 27.85 -28.65
CA GLY A 310 -0.60 28.92 -29.22
C GLY A 310 -0.97 28.76 -30.70
N HIS A 311 -0.35 27.82 -31.40
CA HIS A 311 -0.68 27.47 -32.79
C HIS A 311 -1.77 26.41 -32.87
N PRO A 312 -2.83 26.61 -33.68
CA PRO A 312 -3.85 25.58 -33.88
C PRO A 312 -3.29 24.36 -34.60
N ILE A 313 -3.68 23.19 -34.13
CA ILE A 313 -3.36 21.89 -34.72
C ILE A 313 -4.62 21.02 -34.72
N LEU A 314 -4.91 20.35 -35.84
CA LEU A 314 -6.03 19.43 -35.95
C LEU A 314 -5.55 18.01 -35.70
N LEU A 315 -6.20 17.32 -34.76
CA LEU A 315 -5.89 15.94 -34.42
C LEU A 315 -7.10 15.05 -34.70
N LYS A 316 -6.86 13.85 -35.24
CA LYS A 316 -7.89 12.82 -35.39
C LYS A 316 -8.41 12.42 -34.01
N ARG A 317 -9.73 12.29 -33.86
CA ARG A 317 -10.40 11.88 -32.61
C ARG A 317 -10.02 10.47 -32.16
N GLN A 318 -9.62 9.60 -33.09
CA GLN A 318 -9.21 8.24 -32.76
C GLN A 318 -7.87 8.26 -32.01
N VAL A 319 -7.88 7.72 -30.78
CA VAL A 319 -6.68 7.45 -30.01
C VAL A 319 -5.96 6.26 -30.65
N VAL A 320 -4.73 6.46 -31.07
CA VAL A 320 -3.88 5.45 -31.72
C VAL A 320 -3.23 4.55 -30.66
N LEU A 321 -2.77 5.17 -29.57
CA LEU A 321 -2.14 4.53 -28.43
C LEU A 321 -2.49 5.34 -27.19
N SER A 322 -2.72 4.64 -26.07
CA SER A 322 -2.96 5.24 -24.76
C SER A 322 -1.85 4.81 -23.80
N GLY A 323 -1.59 5.64 -22.79
CA GLY A 323 -0.51 5.44 -21.82
C GLY A 323 -0.61 4.16 -20.99
N ASP A 324 -1.78 3.53 -20.92
CA ASP A 324 -1.99 2.21 -20.29
C ASP A 324 -1.25 1.06 -21.00
N SER A 325 -0.89 1.25 -22.28
CA SER A 325 -0.12 0.29 -23.07
C SER A 325 1.41 0.46 -22.94
N ILE A 326 1.87 1.30 -22.02
CA ILE A 326 3.30 1.58 -21.79
C ILE A 326 3.80 0.77 -20.59
N THR A 327 4.82 -0.05 -20.80
CA THR A 327 5.44 -0.88 -19.76
C THR A 327 6.68 -0.25 -19.15
N SER A 328 7.43 0.51 -19.94
CA SER A 328 8.61 1.23 -19.48
C SER A 328 8.74 2.56 -20.23
N ALA A 329 9.20 3.58 -19.54
CA ALA A 329 9.59 4.85 -20.14
C ALA A 329 10.81 5.39 -19.39
N VAL A 330 11.90 5.69 -20.09
CA VAL A 330 13.17 6.13 -19.48
C VAL A 330 13.63 7.43 -20.12
N SER A 331 14.03 8.40 -19.31
CA SER A 331 14.69 9.61 -19.81
C SER A 331 16.03 9.23 -20.42
N SER A 332 16.28 9.68 -21.64
CA SER A 332 17.43 9.37 -22.47
C SER A 332 17.88 10.62 -23.22
N PHE A 333 18.94 10.50 -23.99
CA PHE A 333 19.33 11.51 -24.97
C PHE A 333 19.23 10.90 -26.37
N ASP A 334 18.78 11.69 -27.33
CA ASP A 334 18.85 11.30 -28.73
C ASP A 334 20.33 11.21 -29.15
N GLN A 335 20.73 10.06 -29.70
CA GLN A 335 22.13 9.80 -30.10
C GLN A 335 22.58 10.72 -31.25
N GLN A 336 21.65 11.23 -32.04
CA GLN A 336 21.96 12.00 -33.23
C GLN A 336 22.01 13.51 -32.96
N SER A 337 21.08 14.03 -32.16
CA SER A 337 20.98 15.46 -31.84
C SER A 337 21.49 15.86 -30.45
N ALA A 338 21.84 14.89 -29.59
CA ALA A 338 22.18 15.10 -28.18
C ALA A 338 21.10 15.88 -27.40
N THR A 339 19.85 15.86 -27.86
CA THR A 339 18.71 16.50 -27.18
C THR A 339 18.03 15.54 -26.19
N PRO A 340 17.38 16.05 -25.13
CA PRO A 340 16.61 15.23 -24.20
C PRO A 340 15.49 14.47 -24.91
N ALA A 341 15.32 13.20 -24.56
CA ALA A 341 14.36 12.31 -25.19
C ALA A 341 13.82 11.28 -24.18
N VAL A 342 12.70 10.63 -24.46
CA VAL A 342 12.16 9.55 -23.63
C VAL A 342 12.08 8.27 -24.47
N GLN A 343 12.81 7.24 -24.05
CA GLN A 343 12.70 5.89 -24.62
C GLN A 343 11.46 5.23 -24.01
N VAL A 344 10.55 4.74 -24.85
CA VAL A 344 9.29 4.11 -24.45
C VAL A 344 9.25 2.67 -24.93
N GLN A 345 8.84 1.77 -24.04
CA GLN A 345 8.54 0.38 -24.33
C GLN A 345 7.05 0.12 -24.14
N LEU A 346 6.45 -0.55 -25.11
CA LEU A 346 5.05 -0.93 -25.11
C LEU A 346 4.85 -2.36 -24.59
N GLY A 347 3.66 -2.60 -24.06
CA GLY A 347 3.17 -3.92 -23.63
C GLY A 347 1.64 -3.97 -23.65
N GLY A 348 1.06 -5.17 -23.60
CA GLY A 348 -0.38 -5.33 -23.33
C GLY A 348 -1.29 -5.31 -24.56
N GLY A 349 -0.75 -5.56 -25.77
CA GLY A 349 -1.54 -5.91 -26.95
C GLY A 349 -1.91 -4.75 -27.90
N GLY A 350 -1.76 -3.49 -27.47
CA GLY A 350 -1.93 -2.30 -28.32
C GLY A 350 -0.81 -2.09 -29.37
N GLU A 351 0.30 -2.80 -29.23
CA GLU A 351 1.49 -2.72 -30.09
C GLU A 351 1.20 -3.01 -31.56
N SER A 352 0.36 -4.01 -31.84
CA SER A 352 0.08 -4.45 -33.22
C SER A 352 -0.67 -3.39 -34.01
N LEU A 353 -1.65 -2.74 -33.38
CA LEU A 353 -2.41 -1.64 -33.95
C LEU A 353 -1.53 -0.40 -34.11
N PHE A 354 -0.74 -0.06 -33.09
CA PHE A 354 0.19 1.07 -33.13
C PHE A 354 1.23 0.92 -34.25
N THR A 355 1.84 -0.27 -34.38
CA THR A 355 2.80 -0.58 -35.43
C THR A 355 2.17 -0.51 -36.82
N LYS A 356 0.93 -0.99 -36.97
CA LYS A 356 0.20 -0.90 -38.23
C LYS A 356 -0.09 0.56 -38.60
N ILE A 357 -0.64 1.35 -37.67
CA ILE A 357 -0.99 2.75 -37.93
C ILE A 357 0.24 3.59 -38.24
N THR A 358 1.35 3.39 -37.52
CA THR A 358 2.60 4.13 -37.78
C THR A 358 3.22 3.74 -39.12
N ARG A 359 3.19 2.46 -39.50
CA ARG A 359 3.63 1.99 -40.84
C ARG A 359 2.84 2.66 -41.96
N ASP A 360 1.53 2.75 -41.82
CA ASP A 360 0.64 3.31 -42.85
C ASP A 360 0.71 4.85 -42.93
N ASN A 361 1.34 5.51 -41.94
CA ASN A 361 1.41 6.97 -41.82
C ASN A 361 2.84 7.52 -41.69
N ILE A 362 3.83 6.81 -42.25
CA ILE A 362 5.22 7.33 -42.34
C ILE A 362 5.22 8.67 -43.07
N GLY A 363 5.95 9.65 -42.54
CA GLY A 363 6.00 11.03 -43.04
C GLY A 363 4.91 11.95 -42.47
N LYS A 364 3.87 11.42 -41.82
CA LYS A 364 2.86 12.23 -41.13
C LYS A 364 3.25 12.53 -39.68
N ARG A 365 2.61 13.51 -39.06
CA ARG A 365 2.84 13.88 -37.65
C ARG A 365 1.95 13.07 -36.71
N MET A 366 2.50 12.64 -35.59
CA MET A 366 1.78 12.03 -34.47
C MET A 366 1.86 12.98 -33.28
N ALA A 367 0.72 13.47 -32.83
CA ALA A 367 0.63 14.31 -31.64
C ALA A 367 0.55 13.46 -30.37
N ILE A 368 1.22 13.94 -29.34
CA ILE A 368 1.18 13.41 -27.97
C ILE A 368 0.38 14.40 -27.15
N VAL A 369 -0.78 13.97 -26.66
CA VAL A 369 -1.72 14.78 -25.88
C VAL A 369 -1.63 14.37 -24.43
N PHE A 370 -1.24 15.32 -23.58
CA PHE A 370 -1.38 15.21 -22.13
C PHE A 370 -2.84 15.39 -21.76
N VAL A 371 -3.44 14.38 -21.15
CA VAL A 371 -4.82 14.42 -20.69
C VAL A 371 -4.81 14.33 -19.18
N GLU A 372 -5.22 15.41 -18.51
CA GLU A 372 -5.36 15.46 -17.07
C GLU A 372 -6.83 15.66 -16.72
N THR A 373 -7.35 14.87 -15.80
CA THR A 373 -8.71 15.06 -15.28
C THR A 373 -8.61 15.74 -13.93
N LYS A 374 -8.92 17.04 -13.91
CA LYS A 374 -9.00 17.85 -12.69
C LYS A 374 -10.41 17.85 -12.16
N THR A 375 -10.55 17.95 -10.85
CA THR A 375 -11.86 17.99 -10.20
C THR A 375 -11.97 19.28 -9.42
N ALA A 376 -13.03 20.03 -9.71
CA ALA A 376 -13.37 21.23 -8.96
C ALA A 376 -14.74 21.03 -8.31
N THR A 377 -14.87 21.46 -7.06
CA THR A 377 -16.19 21.56 -6.43
C THR A 377 -16.88 22.80 -7.00
N GLN A 378 -18.01 22.60 -7.68
CA GLN A 378 -18.85 23.68 -8.15
C GLN A 378 -20.22 23.59 -7.48
N MET A 379 -20.78 24.75 -7.15
CA MET A 379 -22.16 24.86 -6.68
C MET A 379 -23.10 24.77 -7.88
N VAL A 380 -23.74 23.62 -8.06
CA VAL A 380 -24.77 23.41 -9.09
C VAL A 380 -26.11 23.37 -8.36
N ASN A 381 -26.97 24.36 -8.63
CA ASN A 381 -28.30 24.49 -8.02
C ASN A 381 -28.30 24.50 -6.47
N GLY A 382 -27.29 25.10 -5.85
CA GLY A 382 -27.19 25.21 -4.39
C GLY A 382 -26.70 23.94 -3.68
N VAL A 383 -26.29 22.91 -4.43
CA VAL A 383 -25.65 21.70 -3.91
C VAL A 383 -24.19 21.67 -4.37
N GLU A 384 -23.26 21.41 -3.46
CA GLU A 384 -21.87 21.15 -3.81
C GLU A 384 -21.79 19.88 -4.67
N GLN A 385 -21.49 20.04 -5.95
CA GLN A 385 -21.22 18.93 -6.86
C GLN A 385 -19.77 18.97 -7.31
N ARG A 386 -19.12 17.82 -7.27
CA ARG A 386 -17.78 17.64 -7.81
C ARG A 386 -17.90 17.54 -9.34
N VAL A 387 -17.33 18.50 -10.05
CA VAL A 387 -17.32 18.51 -11.52
C VAL A 387 -15.91 18.21 -11.99
N THR A 388 -15.77 17.11 -12.72
CA THR A 388 -14.54 16.72 -13.40
C THR A 388 -14.39 17.49 -14.71
N HIS A 389 -13.26 18.17 -14.85
CA HIS A 389 -12.83 18.87 -16.05
C HIS A 389 -11.63 18.11 -16.64
N ARG A 390 -11.79 17.64 -17.88
CA ARG A 390 -10.72 17.03 -18.64
C ARG A 390 -9.95 18.15 -19.35
N GLU A 391 -8.74 18.42 -18.88
CA GLU A 391 -7.80 19.32 -19.52
C GLU A 391 -6.92 18.51 -20.48
N GLU A 392 -6.83 18.98 -21.72
CA GLU A 392 -6.04 18.31 -22.75
C GLU A 392 -5.05 19.32 -23.32
N ARG A 393 -3.77 18.96 -23.34
CA ARG A 393 -2.69 19.80 -23.84
C ARG A 393 -1.79 19.01 -24.76
N VAL A 394 -1.56 19.50 -25.96
CA VAL A 394 -0.59 18.89 -26.88
C VAL A 394 0.81 19.18 -26.34
N ILE A 395 1.58 18.13 -26.05
CA ILE A 395 2.97 18.25 -25.59
C ILE A 395 3.85 18.45 -26.82
N SER A 396 3.73 17.54 -27.79
CA SER A 396 4.54 17.55 -28.99
C SER A 396 3.80 16.87 -30.13
N ALA A 397 4.25 17.13 -31.36
CA ALA A 397 3.74 16.45 -32.55
C ALA A 397 4.89 16.10 -33.52
N PRO A 398 5.75 15.13 -33.17
CA PRO A 398 6.85 14.69 -34.02
C PRO A 398 6.37 14.03 -35.33
N VAL A 399 7.25 14.00 -36.33
CA VAL A 399 7.03 13.28 -37.59
C VAL A 399 7.38 11.81 -37.40
N ILE A 400 6.53 10.91 -37.90
CA ILE A 400 6.78 9.47 -37.93
C ILE A 400 7.81 9.20 -39.02
N GLN A 401 9.05 8.90 -38.63
CA GLN A 401 10.15 8.64 -39.58
C GLN A 401 10.18 7.19 -40.07
N THR A 402 9.82 6.25 -39.19
CA THR A 402 9.82 4.82 -39.45
C THR A 402 8.59 4.18 -38.82
N ALA A 403 8.27 2.95 -39.23
CA ALA A 403 7.26 2.16 -38.53
C ALA A 403 7.75 1.90 -37.10
N LEU A 404 7.01 2.40 -36.11
CA LEU A 404 7.38 2.28 -34.70
C LEU A 404 6.94 0.91 -34.19
N GLY A 405 7.88 0.11 -33.71
CA GLY A 405 7.61 -1.17 -33.11
C GLY A 405 7.29 -1.04 -31.61
N ASN A 406 7.61 -2.09 -30.87
CA ASN A 406 7.36 -2.17 -29.42
C ASN A 406 8.25 -1.23 -28.61
N SER A 407 9.32 -0.68 -29.21
CA SER A 407 10.22 0.28 -28.58
C SER A 407 10.37 1.48 -29.50
N PHE A 408 10.20 2.69 -28.98
CA PHE A 408 10.39 3.94 -29.73
C PHE A 408 10.84 5.08 -28.82
N GLN A 409 11.33 6.16 -29.44
CA GLN A 409 11.84 7.33 -28.72
C GLN A 409 10.95 8.55 -29.00
N ILE A 410 10.62 9.30 -27.93
CA ILE A 410 9.98 10.62 -28.00
C ILE A 410 11.08 11.68 -27.93
N THR A 411 11.31 12.41 -29.01
CA THR A 411 12.31 13.48 -29.11
C THR A 411 11.67 14.87 -29.14
N GLY A 412 12.48 15.93 -29.07
CA GLY A 412 12.02 17.32 -29.15
C GLY A 412 11.55 17.91 -27.81
N LEU A 413 12.09 17.43 -26.70
CA LEU A 413 11.83 17.96 -25.35
C LEU A 413 12.78 19.12 -25.04
N VAL A 414 12.32 20.09 -24.25
CA VAL A 414 13.06 21.35 -24.04
C VAL A 414 14.21 21.16 -23.06
N ASP A 415 14.00 20.41 -21.98
CA ASP A 415 15.02 20.17 -20.96
C ASP A 415 14.98 18.73 -20.40
N SER A 416 16.04 18.35 -19.68
CA SER A 416 16.17 17.03 -19.06
C SER A 416 15.13 16.80 -17.94
N LYS A 417 14.64 17.87 -17.32
CA LYS A 417 13.65 17.81 -16.23
C LYS A 417 12.27 17.45 -16.76
N GLU A 418 11.89 18.01 -17.90
CA GLU A 418 10.68 17.70 -18.66
C GLU A 418 10.72 16.25 -19.13
N ALA A 419 11.85 15.78 -19.67
CA ALA A 419 12.02 14.37 -20.04
C ALA A 419 11.88 13.43 -18.84
N SER A 420 12.46 13.79 -17.69
CA SER A 420 12.32 13.00 -16.46
C SER A 420 10.89 12.98 -15.93
N ASN A 421 10.18 14.11 -15.97
CA ASN A 421 8.78 14.20 -15.54
C ASN A 421 7.85 13.42 -16.49
N LEU A 422 8.08 13.53 -17.80
CA LEU A 422 7.32 12.80 -18.80
C LEU A 422 7.52 11.29 -18.66
N ALA A 423 8.77 10.85 -18.53
CA ALA A 423 9.10 9.44 -18.30
C ALA A 423 8.44 8.91 -17.01
N LEU A 424 8.47 9.69 -15.93
CA LEU A 424 7.79 9.36 -14.68
C LEU A 424 6.27 9.19 -14.88
N LEU A 425 5.62 10.16 -15.54
CA LEU A 425 4.17 10.11 -15.80
C LEU A 425 3.78 8.94 -16.71
N LEU A 426 4.64 8.60 -17.67
CA LEU A 426 4.46 7.46 -18.55
C LEU A 426 4.58 6.12 -17.82
N ARG A 427 5.57 5.96 -16.93
CA ARG A 427 5.73 4.76 -16.09
C ARG A 427 4.65 4.62 -15.03
N ALA A 428 4.17 5.74 -14.50
CA ALA A 428 3.18 5.79 -13.45
C ALA A 428 1.83 5.16 -13.85
N GLY A 429 1.58 4.94 -15.15
CA GLY A 429 0.37 4.33 -15.68
C GLY A 429 -0.88 5.19 -15.53
N ALA A 430 -1.88 4.95 -16.39
CA ALA A 430 -3.17 5.60 -16.29
C ALA A 430 -3.99 4.98 -15.15
N LEU A 431 -4.54 5.80 -14.26
CA LEU A 431 -5.47 5.31 -13.23
C LEU A 431 -6.78 4.86 -13.90
N PRO A 432 -7.36 3.71 -13.51
CA PRO A 432 -8.60 3.22 -14.09
C PRO A 432 -9.79 4.15 -13.78
N ALA A 433 -9.71 4.91 -12.69
CA ALA A 433 -10.70 5.85 -12.21
C ALA A 433 -10.04 7.13 -11.69
N VAL A 434 -10.82 8.21 -11.63
CA VAL A 434 -10.40 9.44 -10.95
C VAL A 434 -10.32 9.16 -9.45
N ILE A 435 -9.34 9.76 -8.77
CA ILE A 435 -9.18 9.67 -7.32
C ILE A 435 -9.26 11.05 -6.67
N TYR A 436 -9.84 11.11 -5.49
CA TYR A 436 -10.06 12.33 -4.72
C TYR A 436 -9.36 12.22 -3.36
N PRO A 437 -8.52 13.18 -2.95
CA PRO A 437 -8.01 13.20 -1.59
C PRO A 437 -9.15 13.56 -0.63
N VAL A 438 -9.51 12.62 0.25
CA VAL A 438 -10.48 12.80 1.33
C VAL A 438 -9.79 13.35 2.57
N GLU A 439 -8.60 12.84 2.86
CA GLU A 439 -7.83 13.20 4.05
C GLU A 439 -6.34 13.22 3.72
N GLU A 440 -5.63 14.17 4.32
CA GLU A 440 -4.19 14.34 4.21
C GLU A 440 -3.64 14.63 5.60
N ARG A 441 -2.73 13.78 6.10
CA ARG A 441 -2.04 13.98 7.38
C ARG A 441 -0.54 13.91 7.16
N THR A 442 0.18 14.90 7.66
CA THR A 442 1.65 14.92 7.62
C THR A 442 2.18 14.86 9.05
N VAL A 443 3.08 13.92 9.32
CA VAL A 443 3.75 13.76 10.61
C VAL A 443 5.23 14.04 10.43
N GLY A 444 5.75 15.02 11.17
CA GLY A 444 7.18 15.35 11.14
C GLY A 444 8.03 14.24 11.79
N PRO A 445 9.21 13.89 11.25
CA PRO A 445 10.12 12.90 11.84
C PRO A 445 10.54 13.23 13.28
N SER A 446 10.62 14.51 13.64
CA SER A 446 10.94 14.96 15.01
C SER A 446 9.87 14.56 16.02
N LEU A 447 8.59 14.67 15.67
CA LEU A 447 7.47 14.22 16.50
C LEU A 447 7.50 12.70 16.69
N GLY A 448 7.81 11.95 15.64
CA GLY A 448 7.97 10.49 15.72
C GLY A 448 9.07 10.07 16.69
N LYS A 449 10.26 10.67 16.58
CA LYS A 449 11.39 10.41 17.48
C LYS A 449 11.05 10.72 18.94
N GLU A 450 10.39 11.85 19.20
CA GLU A 450 9.96 12.23 20.54
C GLU A 450 8.91 11.26 21.11
N ASN A 451 7.95 10.83 20.30
CA ASN A 451 6.94 9.85 20.68
C ASN A 451 7.55 8.49 21.02
N ILE A 452 8.51 8.01 20.23
CA ILE A 452 9.26 6.78 20.53
C ILE A 452 9.96 6.92 21.88
N HIS A 453 10.66 8.04 22.11
CA HIS A 453 11.39 8.25 23.35
C HIS A 453 10.47 8.26 24.57
N ARG A 454 9.37 9.03 24.52
CA ARG A 454 8.37 9.09 25.61
C ARG A 454 7.70 7.74 25.84
N GLY A 455 7.41 7.00 24.78
CA GLY A 455 6.85 5.64 24.84
C GLY A 455 7.78 4.65 25.52
N LEU A 456 9.06 4.62 25.14
CA LEU A 456 10.08 3.77 25.76
C LEU A 456 10.30 4.12 27.23
N VAL A 457 10.35 5.41 27.58
CA VAL A 457 10.48 5.85 28.98
C VAL A 457 9.27 5.38 29.81
N SER A 458 8.06 5.53 29.27
CA SER A 458 6.83 5.08 29.95
C SER A 458 6.83 3.57 30.19
N LEU A 459 7.26 2.79 29.19
CA LEU A 459 7.39 1.34 29.31
C LEU A 459 8.44 0.94 30.35
N GLN A 460 9.62 1.56 30.34
CA GLN A 460 10.71 1.27 31.29
C GLN A 460 10.30 1.59 32.73
N VAL A 461 9.70 2.76 32.96
CA VAL A 461 9.24 3.18 34.29
C VAL A 461 8.09 2.29 34.77
N GLY A 462 7.08 2.05 33.94
CA GLY A 462 5.94 1.19 34.27
C GLY A 462 6.36 -0.25 34.58
N MET A 463 7.20 -0.84 33.73
CA MET A 463 7.77 -2.17 33.95
C MET A 463 8.61 -2.20 35.23
N GLY A 464 9.48 -1.21 35.46
CA GLY A 464 10.30 -1.13 36.68
C GLY A 464 9.46 -1.14 37.96
N LEU A 465 8.41 -0.32 38.02
CA LEU A 465 7.49 -0.27 39.17
C LEU A 465 6.78 -1.60 39.40
N ILE A 466 6.26 -2.24 38.33
CA ILE A 466 5.59 -3.54 38.42
C ILE A 466 6.56 -4.64 38.90
N LEU A 467 7.77 -4.69 38.36
CA LEU A 467 8.78 -5.68 38.75
C LEU A 467 9.15 -5.57 40.23
N ILE A 468 9.34 -4.34 40.72
CA ILE A 468 9.63 -4.06 42.14
C ILE A 468 8.45 -4.48 43.01
N LEU A 469 7.23 -4.08 42.65
CA LEU A 469 6.02 -4.41 43.41
C LEU A 469 5.85 -5.93 43.53
N MET A 470 5.98 -6.66 42.42
CA MET A 470 5.86 -8.12 42.40
C MET A 470 6.93 -8.79 43.27
N LEU A 471 8.17 -8.33 43.17
CA LEU A 471 9.28 -8.87 43.95
C LEU A 471 9.10 -8.61 45.46
N VAL A 472 8.68 -7.40 45.84
CA VAL A 472 8.47 -7.05 47.26
C VAL A 472 7.27 -7.79 47.85
N TYR A 473 6.13 -7.81 47.15
CA TYR A 473 4.87 -8.34 47.68
C TYR A 473 4.78 -9.88 47.61
N TYR A 474 5.25 -10.49 46.51
CA TYR A 474 5.19 -11.95 46.30
C TYR A 474 6.53 -12.67 46.47
N ARG A 475 7.63 -11.96 46.73
CA ARG A 475 8.97 -12.54 46.98
C ARG A 475 9.41 -13.49 45.85
N PHE A 476 9.59 -14.77 46.15
CA PHE A 476 10.01 -15.78 45.17
C PHE A 476 8.97 -15.95 44.05
N PHE A 477 7.68 -15.99 44.37
CA PHE A 477 6.63 -16.05 43.35
C PHE A 477 6.63 -14.77 42.50
N GLY A 478 6.98 -13.62 43.09
CA GLY A 478 7.23 -12.38 42.36
C GLY A 478 8.36 -12.49 41.34
N LEU A 479 9.47 -13.13 41.70
CA LEU A 479 10.57 -13.39 40.78
C LEU A 479 10.15 -14.30 39.62
N VAL A 480 9.33 -15.32 39.88
CA VAL A 480 8.79 -16.20 38.83
C VAL A 480 7.89 -15.41 37.86
N ALA A 481 7.01 -14.55 38.38
CA ALA A 481 6.19 -13.68 37.55
C ALA A 481 7.03 -12.72 36.70
N ASN A 482 8.11 -12.16 37.27
CA ASN A 482 9.02 -11.28 36.55
C ASN A 482 9.73 -12.00 35.39
N ILE A 483 10.16 -13.26 35.58
CA ILE A 483 10.72 -14.09 34.51
C ILE A 483 9.67 -14.36 33.43
N ALA A 484 8.44 -14.71 33.82
CA ALA A 484 7.35 -14.95 32.88
C ALA A 484 7.01 -13.70 32.07
N LEU A 485 6.99 -12.52 32.69
CA LEU A 485 6.80 -11.24 32.02
C LEU A 485 7.88 -10.96 30.98
N PHE A 486 9.15 -11.23 31.32
CA PHE A 486 10.26 -11.06 30.38
C PHE A 486 10.15 -12.01 29.18
N ILE A 487 9.81 -13.27 29.42
CA ILE A 487 9.52 -14.24 28.35
C ILE A 487 8.34 -13.78 27.50
N ASN A 488 7.30 -13.21 28.11
CA ASN A 488 6.13 -12.71 27.39
C ASN A 488 6.53 -11.59 26.41
N LEU A 489 7.36 -10.64 26.85
CA LEU A 489 7.87 -9.57 25.99
C LEU A 489 8.71 -10.09 24.82
N ILE A 490 9.54 -11.11 25.06
CA ILE A 490 10.32 -11.76 23.99
C ILE A 490 9.38 -12.41 22.98
N LEU A 491 8.41 -13.21 23.44
CA LEU A 491 7.49 -13.92 22.54
C LEU A 491 6.57 -12.97 21.77
N LEU A 492 6.07 -11.92 22.43
CA LEU A 492 5.28 -10.88 21.76
C LEU A 492 6.11 -10.18 20.69
N SER A 493 7.37 -9.85 21.00
CA SER A 493 8.26 -9.21 20.04
C SER A 493 8.61 -10.12 18.86
N ALA A 494 8.80 -11.41 19.12
CA ALA A 494 9.03 -12.42 18.10
C ALA A 494 7.84 -12.57 17.16
N LEU A 495 6.62 -12.69 17.70
CA LEU A 495 5.41 -12.85 16.89
C LEU A 495 5.12 -11.63 16.01
N MET A 496 5.31 -10.43 16.56
CA MET A 496 5.17 -9.18 15.82
C MET A 496 6.16 -9.09 14.64
N SER A 497 7.41 -9.52 14.85
CA SER A 497 8.44 -9.63 13.80
C SER A 497 8.05 -10.67 12.74
N ILE A 498 7.65 -11.87 13.15
CA ILE A 498 7.27 -12.98 12.24
C ILE A 498 6.09 -12.59 11.33
N ILE A 499 5.10 -11.88 11.88
CA ILE A 499 3.90 -11.46 11.12
C ILE A 499 4.21 -10.21 10.26
N GLY A 500 5.33 -9.52 10.51
CA GLY A 500 5.66 -8.26 9.82
C GLY A 500 4.68 -7.14 10.16
N ALA A 501 4.08 -7.17 11.36
CA ALA A 501 3.08 -6.20 11.77
C ALA A 501 3.74 -4.87 12.15
N THR A 502 3.08 -3.77 11.79
CA THR A 502 3.62 -2.42 11.96
C THR A 502 3.41 -1.90 13.39
N LEU A 503 4.49 -1.47 14.04
CA LEU A 503 4.49 -0.83 15.35
C LEU A 503 4.07 0.64 15.21
N THR A 504 2.97 1.04 15.84
CA THR A 504 2.45 2.42 15.86
C THR A 504 2.49 3.00 17.27
N LEU A 505 2.20 4.30 17.43
CA LEU A 505 2.15 4.91 18.76
C LEU A 505 1.05 4.29 19.66
N PRO A 506 -0.21 4.08 19.18
CA PRO A 506 -1.16 3.25 19.90
C PRO A 506 -0.66 1.83 20.15
N GLY A 507 0.09 1.25 19.20
CA GLY A 507 0.74 -0.04 19.39
C GLY A 507 1.67 -0.10 20.61
N ILE A 508 2.48 0.94 20.85
CA ILE A 508 3.31 1.06 22.06
C ILE A 508 2.44 1.09 23.32
N ALA A 509 1.31 1.81 23.30
CA ALA A 509 0.36 1.76 24.41
C ALA A 509 -0.23 0.35 24.61
N GLY A 510 -0.44 -0.39 23.52
CA GLY A 510 -0.78 -1.81 23.53
C GLY A 510 0.26 -2.66 24.27
N PHE A 511 1.55 -2.48 23.98
CA PHE A 511 2.63 -3.14 24.71
C PHE A 511 2.57 -2.86 26.21
N VAL A 512 2.39 -1.60 26.59
CA VAL A 512 2.28 -1.19 28.01
C VAL A 512 1.06 -1.84 28.67
N LEU A 513 -0.09 -1.87 27.97
CA LEU A 513 -1.32 -2.51 28.46
C LEU A 513 -1.12 -4.02 28.64
N THR A 514 -0.51 -4.70 27.67
CA THR A 514 -0.20 -6.13 27.74
C THR A 514 0.73 -6.45 28.90
N VAL A 515 1.72 -5.60 29.20
CA VAL A 515 2.60 -5.77 30.37
C VAL A 515 1.80 -5.79 31.67
N GLY A 516 0.84 -4.86 31.82
CA GLY A 516 -0.05 -4.83 32.99
C GLY A 516 -0.91 -6.09 33.10
N MET A 517 -1.60 -6.46 32.02
CA MET A 517 -2.47 -7.65 31.99
C MET A 517 -1.69 -8.97 32.18
N ALA A 518 -0.45 -9.05 31.71
CA ALA A 518 0.37 -10.23 31.86
C ALA A 518 0.71 -10.55 33.33
N VAL A 519 0.84 -9.52 34.16
CA VAL A 519 1.08 -9.68 35.58
C VAL A 519 -0.20 -10.02 36.33
N ASP A 520 -1.35 -9.51 35.91
CA ASP A 520 -2.66 -9.76 36.54
C ASP A 520 -2.99 -11.26 36.62
N ALA A 521 -2.77 -12.01 35.54
CA ALA A 521 -2.96 -13.46 35.53
C ALA A 521 -2.10 -14.18 36.58
N ASN A 522 -0.86 -13.71 36.80
CA ASN A 522 0.01 -14.26 37.83
C ASN A 522 -0.47 -13.91 39.24
N VAL A 523 -0.97 -12.70 39.44
CA VAL A 523 -1.58 -12.26 40.70
C VAL A 523 -2.79 -13.12 41.07
N LEU A 524 -3.70 -13.39 40.12
CA LEU A 524 -4.86 -14.25 40.34
C LEU A 524 -4.45 -15.66 40.78
N ILE A 525 -3.44 -16.26 40.13
CA ILE A 525 -2.92 -17.58 40.51
C ILE A 525 -2.34 -17.52 41.93
N TYR A 526 -1.57 -16.49 42.25
CA TYR A 526 -0.87 -16.40 43.54
C TYR A 526 -1.82 -16.14 44.70
N GLU A 527 -2.82 -15.27 44.53
CA GLU A 527 -3.87 -15.08 45.52
C GLU A 527 -4.71 -16.34 45.70
N ARG A 528 -5.01 -17.07 44.61
CA ARG A 528 -5.70 -18.35 44.76
C ARG A 528 -4.87 -19.37 45.55
N ILE A 529 -3.56 -19.45 45.30
CA ILE A 529 -2.66 -20.31 46.10
C ILE A 529 -2.67 -19.87 47.57
N ARG A 530 -2.64 -18.57 47.87
CA ARG A 530 -2.72 -18.05 49.25
C ARG A 530 -4.03 -18.41 49.94
N GLU A 531 -5.14 -18.32 49.22
CA GLU A 531 -6.47 -18.70 49.72
C GLU A 531 -6.50 -20.19 50.10
N GLU A 532 -6.05 -21.07 49.20
CA GLU A 532 -5.99 -22.52 49.43
C GLU A 532 -5.04 -22.89 50.61
N LEU A 533 -3.93 -22.15 50.79
CA LEU A 533 -3.03 -22.32 51.94
C LEU A 533 -3.71 -21.92 53.27
N ARG A 534 -4.49 -20.84 53.27
CA ARG A 534 -5.26 -20.41 54.46
C ARG A 534 -6.35 -21.41 54.82
N HIS A 535 -6.89 -22.12 53.83
CA HIS A 535 -7.81 -23.24 54.04
C HIS A 535 -7.13 -24.54 54.51
N GLY A 536 -5.82 -24.52 54.77
CA GLY A 536 -5.09 -25.63 55.39
C GLY A 536 -4.60 -26.70 54.42
N LEU A 537 -4.66 -26.45 53.10
CA LEU A 537 -4.08 -27.37 52.12
C LEU A 537 -2.56 -27.41 52.22
N SER A 538 -1.97 -28.59 51.97
CA SER A 538 -0.52 -28.74 51.90
C SER A 538 0.05 -27.85 50.78
N PRO A 539 1.29 -27.34 50.90
CA PRO A 539 1.91 -26.47 49.89
C PRO A 539 1.84 -26.98 48.44
N GLN A 540 2.02 -28.29 48.23
CA GLN A 540 1.94 -28.88 46.90
C GLN A 540 0.49 -28.96 46.38
N ALA A 541 -0.45 -29.31 47.26
CA ALA A 541 -1.87 -29.37 46.92
C ALA A 541 -2.44 -27.98 46.64
N ALA A 542 -2.02 -26.97 47.42
CA ALA A 542 -2.42 -25.57 47.21
C ALA A 542 -1.90 -25.01 45.88
N ILE A 543 -0.66 -25.33 45.48
CA ILE A 543 -0.14 -24.96 44.14
C ILE A 543 -0.98 -25.62 43.05
N HIS A 544 -1.23 -26.93 43.14
CA HIS A 544 -2.02 -27.62 42.13
C HIS A 544 -3.44 -27.06 42.02
N ALA A 545 -4.14 -26.90 43.15
CA ALA A 545 -5.49 -26.35 43.21
C ALA A 545 -5.56 -24.90 42.73
N GLY A 546 -4.54 -24.09 43.07
CA GLY A 546 -4.43 -22.70 42.63
C GLY A 546 -4.36 -22.56 41.12
N TYR A 547 -3.46 -23.30 40.46
CA TYR A 547 -3.37 -23.28 38.99
C TYR A 547 -4.62 -23.87 38.31
N ASP A 548 -5.20 -24.93 38.85
CA ASP A 548 -6.38 -25.60 38.27
C ASP A 548 -7.63 -24.71 38.32
N ARG A 549 -7.88 -24.06 39.46
CA ARG A 549 -9.03 -23.17 39.65
C ARG A 549 -8.85 -21.83 38.94
N ALA A 550 -7.66 -21.24 39.00
CA ALA A 550 -7.40 -19.96 38.34
C ALA A 550 -7.43 -20.06 36.81
N PHE A 551 -7.18 -21.26 36.24
CA PHE A 551 -7.16 -21.48 34.79
C PHE A 551 -8.46 -21.04 34.10
N SER A 552 -9.63 -21.44 34.63
CA SER A 552 -10.92 -21.06 34.03
C SER A 552 -11.11 -19.55 34.04
N THR A 553 -10.88 -18.90 35.18
CA THR A 553 -11.05 -17.45 35.33
C THR A 553 -10.13 -16.66 34.39
N ILE A 554 -8.88 -17.10 34.23
CA ILE A 554 -7.90 -16.47 33.34
C ILE A 554 -8.31 -16.63 31.87
N ILE A 555 -8.81 -17.82 31.48
CA ILE A 555 -9.33 -18.03 30.13
C ILE A 555 -10.53 -17.13 29.87
N ASP A 556 -11.50 -17.11 30.78
CA ASP A 556 -12.75 -16.34 30.60
C ASP A 556 -12.44 -14.83 30.44
N ALA A 557 -11.55 -14.29 31.27
CA ALA A 557 -11.12 -12.90 31.19
C ALA A 557 -10.40 -12.60 29.85
N ASN A 558 -9.40 -13.40 29.48
CA ASN A 558 -8.62 -13.16 28.26
C ASN A 558 -9.44 -13.40 26.98
N VAL A 559 -10.32 -14.39 26.94
CA VAL A 559 -11.20 -14.65 25.78
C VAL A 559 -12.14 -13.47 25.56
N THR A 560 -12.69 -12.90 26.63
CA THR A 560 -13.56 -11.72 26.53
C THR A 560 -12.79 -10.53 25.94
N THR A 561 -11.56 -10.27 26.40
CA THR A 561 -10.71 -9.21 25.83
C THR A 561 -10.25 -9.54 24.40
N LEU A 562 -10.00 -10.81 24.10
CA LEU A 562 -9.62 -11.26 22.76
C LEU A 562 -10.74 -11.01 21.75
N ILE A 563 -12.02 -11.21 22.12
CA ILE A 563 -13.16 -10.87 21.27
C ILE A 563 -13.16 -9.38 20.92
N VAL A 564 -12.92 -8.51 21.91
CA VAL A 564 -12.79 -7.05 21.68
C VAL A 564 -11.62 -6.75 20.74
N GLY A 565 -10.47 -7.40 20.96
CA GLY A 565 -9.30 -7.27 20.08
C GLY A 565 -9.59 -7.69 18.63
N ILE A 566 -10.30 -8.80 18.43
CA ILE A 566 -10.69 -9.27 17.08
C ILE A 566 -11.64 -8.27 16.41
N ILE A 567 -12.61 -7.72 17.14
CA ILE A 567 -13.52 -6.70 16.62
C ILE A 567 -12.73 -5.43 16.22
N LEU A 568 -11.82 -4.97 17.08
CA LEU A 568 -10.94 -3.84 16.79
C LEU A 568 -10.03 -4.12 15.58
N PHE A 569 -9.58 -5.36 15.39
CA PHE A 569 -8.77 -5.73 14.22
C PHE A 569 -9.60 -5.77 12.92
N ALA A 570 -10.85 -6.24 12.99
CA ALA A 570 -11.73 -6.38 11.84
C ALA A 570 -12.31 -5.03 11.37
N VAL A 571 -12.66 -4.16 12.31
CA VAL A 571 -13.34 -2.88 12.04
C VAL A 571 -12.37 -1.69 12.09
N GLY A 572 -11.32 -1.77 12.90
CA GLY A 572 -10.36 -0.69 13.10
C GLY A 572 -9.50 -0.44 11.86
N THR A 573 -9.14 0.83 11.65
CA THR A 573 -8.28 1.27 10.55
C THR A 573 -6.95 1.80 11.07
N GLY A 574 -5.90 1.72 10.24
CA GLY A 574 -4.59 2.29 10.51
C GLY A 574 -4.03 1.97 11.91
N PRO A 575 -3.79 2.99 12.76
CA PRO A 575 -3.19 2.78 14.09
C PRO A 575 -3.99 1.89 15.05
N VAL A 576 -5.33 1.91 14.98
CA VAL A 576 -6.20 1.10 15.86
C VAL A 576 -6.06 -0.38 15.54
N ARG A 577 -5.90 -0.72 14.26
CA ARG A 577 -5.65 -2.09 13.82
C ARG A 577 -4.31 -2.61 14.34
N GLY A 578 -3.28 -1.77 14.32
CA GLY A 578 -1.96 -2.09 14.91
C GLY A 578 -2.03 -2.35 16.42
N PHE A 579 -2.77 -1.51 17.17
CA PHE A 579 -3.05 -1.75 18.58
C PHE A 579 -3.78 -3.09 18.82
N ALA A 580 -4.78 -3.39 18.00
CA ALA A 580 -5.56 -4.63 18.11
C ALA A 580 -4.71 -5.89 17.91
N VAL A 581 -3.77 -5.87 16.95
CA VAL A 581 -2.84 -6.99 16.72
C VAL A 581 -1.98 -7.23 17.96
N ILE A 582 -1.39 -6.18 18.53
CA ILE A 582 -0.54 -6.28 19.72
C ILE A 582 -1.34 -6.76 20.92
N LEU A 583 -2.58 -6.28 21.08
CA LEU A 583 -3.48 -6.74 22.14
C LEU A 583 -3.77 -8.24 22.01
N CYS A 584 -4.20 -8.70 20.83
CA CYS A 584 -4.53 -10.11 20.59
C CYS A 584 -3.32 -11.03 20.81
N LEU A 585 -2.18 -10.69 20.19
CA LEU A 585 -0.94 -11.47 20.33
C LEU A 585 -0.47 -11.46 21.79
N GLY A 586 -0.53 -10.30 22.43
CA GLY A 586 -0.14 -10.10 23.82
C GLY A 586 -0.96 -10.92 24.81
N LEU A 587 -2.27 -11.06 24.59
CA LEU A 587 -3.13 -11.91 25.40
C LEU A 587 -2.77 -13.39 25.21
N ILE A 588 -2.54 -13.83 23.96
CA ILE A 588 -2.16 -15.22 23.64
C ILE A 588 -0.81 -15.58 24.29
N THR A 589 0.21 -14.72 24.13
CA THR A 589 1.52 -14.95 24.72
C THR A 589 1.47 -14.87 26.24
N SER A 590 0.70 -13.93 26.80
CA SER A 590 0.46 -13.79 28.23
C SER A 590 -0.14 -15.05 28.84
N MET A 591 -1.21 -15.59 28.24
CA MET A 591 -1.83 -16.84 28.68
C MET A 591 -0.83 -18.00 28.68
N LEU A 592 -0.04 -18.12 27.60
CA LEU A 592 1.01 -19.13 27.51
C LEU A 592 2.02 -18.97 28.65
N THR A 593 2.55 -17.76 28.87
CA THR A 593 3.56 -17.52 29.91
C THR A 593 3.03 -17.69 31.33
N SER A 594 1.86 -17.13 31.62
CA SER A 594 1.31 -17.07 32.97
C SER A 594 0.70 -18.39 33.43
N ILE A 595 0.30 -19.27 32.51
CA ILE A 595 -0.25 -20.60 32.85
C ILE A 595 0.81 -21.70 32.74
N THR A 596 1.59 -21.72 31.66
CA THR A 596 2.50 -22.85 31.38
C THR A 596 3.91 -22.63 31.90
N TYR A 597 4.51 -21.46 31.67
CA TYR A 597 5.89 -21.20 32.08
C TYR A 597 6.00 -21.02 33.60
N THR A 598 5.13 -20.23 34.22
CA THR A 598 5.13 -20.06 35.68
C THR A 598 4.93 -21.39 36.40
N ARG A 599 4.00 -22.23 35.93
CA ARG A 599 3.75 -23.56 36.50
C ARG A 599 4.96 -24.47 36.32
N ALA A 600 5.62 -24.43 35.16
CA ALA A 600 6.85 -25.19 34.92
C ALA A 600 7.99 -24.75 35.84
N ILE A 601 8.20 -23.44 36.03
CA ILE A 601 9.25 -22.89 36.92
C ILE A 601 8.96 -23.24 38.38
N VAL A 602 7.72 -23.04 38.84
CA VAL A 602 7.29 -23.40 40.20
C VAL A 602 7.44 -24.91 40.45
N ASN A 603 7.05 -25.74 39.49
CA ASN A 603 7.18 -27.20 39.60
C ASN A 603 8.63 -27.66 39.54
N TRP A 604 9.50 -26.98 38.78
CA TRP A 604 10.93 -27.27 38.78
C TRP A 604 11.59 -27.00 40.14
N TYR A 605 11.22 -25.89 40.79
CA TYR A 605 11.79 -25.52 42.08
C TYR A 605 11.19 -26.29 43.27
N TYR A 606 9.87 -26.49 43.28
CA TYR A 606 9.15 -27.09 44.42
C TYR A 606 8.71 -28.54 44.19
N GLY A 607 8.58 -29.05 42.97
CA GLY A 607 7.90 -30.33 42.67
C GLY A 607 8.56 -31.60 43.21
N SER A 608 9.78 -31.53 43.73
CA SER A 608 10.51 -32.65 44.35
C SER A 608 10.81 -32.47 45.84
N ARG A 609 10.42 -31.33 46.45
CA ARG A 609 10.75 -30.97 47.84
C ARG A 609 9.51 -31.07 48.74
N ASN A 610 9.68 -31.62 49.95
CA ASN A 610 8.70 -31.50 51.03
C ASN A 610 8.84 -30.13 51.69
N VAL A 611 8.13 -29.15 51.13
CA VAL A 611 8.18 -27.76 51.60
C VAL A 611 7.19 -27.58 52.75
N LYS A 612 7.65 -27.02 53.88
CA LYS A 612 6.78 -26.70 55.03
C LYS A 612 6.17 -25.28 54.96
N LYS A 613 6.78 -24.36 54.22
CA LYS A 613 6.31 -22.97 54.04
C LYS A 613 6.62 -22.48 52.63
N LEU A 614 5.66 -21.79 52.00
CA LEU A 614 5.86 -21.14 50.70
C LEU A 614 6.25 -19.68 50.91
N SER A 615 7.27 -19.21 50.19
CA SER A 615 7.66 -17.79 50.18
C SER A 615 6.71 -17.00 49.26
N ILE A 616 5.44 -16.92 49.63
CA ILE A 616 4.39 -16.22 48.89
C ILE A 616 3.76 -15.12 49.76
N GLY A 617 4.58 -14.25 50.38
CA GLY A 617 4.13 -13.08 51.16
C GLY A 617 2.91 -13.30 52.08
N ILE A 618 2.89 -14.43 52.81
CA ILE A 618 1.98 -14.71 53.92
C ILE A 618 2.77 -14.57 55.21
#